data_AF-A0A7X3RCY1-F1
#
_entry.id   AF-A0A7X3RCY1-F1
#
_cell.length_a   1.000
_cell.length_b   1.000
_cell.length_c   1.000
_cell.angle_alpha   90.00
_cell.angle_beta   90.00
_cell.angle_gamma   90.00
#
_symmetry.space_group_name_H-M   'P 1'
#
loop_
_entity.id
_entity.type
_entity.pdbx_description
1 polymer ?
#
loop_
_entity_poly.entity_id
_entity_poly.type
_entity_poly.pdbx_seq_one_letter_code
_entity_poly.pdbx_strand_id
1 'polypeptide(L)' 'MCKKIDLCSTEMNEVVKEVREMRMKISEKCGHDLNRVLEYYQKSGEEMRKSGKYKFVNPEPPAEKPASIESSEDKVAD' A
#
# COMPACT_ATOMS: atom_id res chain seq x y z
N MET A 1 24.66 6.14 7.65
CA MET A 1 24.87 5.61 6.29
C MET A 1 23.53 5.13 5.76
N CYS A 2 22.90 5.85 4.83
CA CYS A 2 21.68 5.38 4.18
C CYS A 2 22.05 4.25 3.22
N LYS A 3 21.61 3.03 3.50
CA LYS A 3 21.73 1.91 2.57
C LYS A 3 20.93 2.29 1.31
N LYS A 4 21.61 2.43 0.17
CA LYS A 4 20.91 2.57 -1.12
C LYS A 4 20.16 1.26 -1.35
N ILE A 5 18.84 1.34 -1.42
CA ILE A 5 17.99 0.19 -1.71
C ILE A 5 18.17 -0.10 -3.20
N ASP A 6 18.89 -1.16 -3.51
CA ASP A 6 18.96 -1.66 -4.88
C ASP A 6 17.71 -2.50 -5.16
N LEU A 7 16.73 -1.87 -5.82
CA LEU A 7 15.47 -2.48 -6.23
C LEU A 7 15.67 -3.65 -7.22
N CYS A 8 16.86 -3.78 -7.83
CA CYS A 8 17.19 -4.84 -8.78
C CYS A 8 17.95 -6.03 -8.16
N SER A 9 18.25 -6.00 -6.86
CA SER A 9 18.90 -7.14 -6.19
C SER A 9 17.99 -8.37 -6.23
N THR A 10 18.58 -9.55 -6.50
CA THR A 10 17.88 -10.84 -6.48
C THR A 10 17.19 -11.09 -5.13
N GLU A 11 17.82 -10.70 -4.02
CA GLU A 11 17.26 -10.85 -2.68
C GLU A 11 16.00 -9.99 -2.49
N MET A 12 15.97 -8.78 -3.05
CA MET A 12 14.78 -7.92 -3.01
C MET A 12 13.64 -8.51 -3.84
N ASN A 13 13.95 -9.16 -4.97
CA ASN A 13 12.93 -9.83 -5.78
C ASN A 13 12.25 -10.98 -5.01
N GLU A 14 13.00 -11.72 -4.17
CA GLU A 14 12.43 -12.77 -3.32
C GLU A 14 11.52 -12.20 -2.23
N VAL A 15 11.96 -11.16 -1.52
CA VAL A 15 11.13 -10.49 -0.50
C VAL A 15 9.85 -9.91 -1.11
N VAL A 16 9.94 -9.27 -2.27
CA VAL A 16 8.78 -8.73 -2.97
C VAL A 16 7.83 -9.84 -3.39
N LYS A 17 8.36 -10.97 -3.87
CA LYS A 17 7.57 -12.15 -4.24
C LYS A 17 6.83 -12.72 -3.03
N GLU A 18 7.52 -12.88 -1.89
CA GLU A 18 6.91 -13.38 -0.66
C GLU A 18 5.78 -12.47 -0.17
N VAL A 19 6.01 -11.15 -0.17
CA VAL A 19 4.97 -10.17 0.17
C VAL A 19 3.78 -10.28 -0.78
N ARG A 20 4.01 -10.47 -2.08
CA ARG A 20 2.95 -10.64 -3.07
C ARG A 20 2.15 -11.92 -2.84
N GLU A 21 2.81 -13.04 -2.55
CA GLU A 21 2.15 -14.30 -2.22
C GLU A 21 1.30 -14.18 -0.95
N MET A 22 1.80 -13.51 0.09
CA MET A 22 1.02 -13.24 1.30
C MET A 22 -0.22 -12.39 1.00
N ARG A 23 -0.10 -11.34 0.17
CA ARG A 23 -1.25 -10.51 -0.24
C ARG A 23 -2.29 -11.31 -1.01
N MET A 24 -1.86 -12.22 -1.90
CA MET A 24 -2.77 -13.11 -2.61
C MET A 24 -3.54 -14.02 -1.64
N LYS A 25 -2.85 -14.66 -0.69
CA LYS A 25 -3.49 -15.50 0.33
C LYS A 25 -4.47 -14.72 1.21
N ILE A 26 -4.17 -13.46 1.55
CA ILE A 26 -5.09 -12.58 2.28
C ILE A 26 -6.32 -12.27 1.41
N SER A 27 -6.11 -11.92 0.14
CA SER A 27 -7.19 -11.65 -0.80
C SER A 27 -8.13 -12.85 -0.94
N GLU A 28 -7.58 -14.06 -1.11
CA GLU A 28 -8.35 -15.31 -1.16
C GLU A 28 -9.18 -15.53 0.11
N LYS A 29 -8.57 -15.35 1.30
CA LYS A 29 -9.29 -15.45 2.60
C LYS A 29 -10.43 -14.44 2.73
N CYS A 30 -10.28 -13.26 2.15
CA CYS A 30 -11.30 -12.22 2.13
C CYS A 30 -12.31 -12.38 0.99
N GLY A 31 -12.20 -13.42 0.15
CA GLY A 31 -13.10 -13.64 -0.99
C GLY A 31 -12.89 -12.62 -2.12
N HIS A 32 -11.68 -12.09 -2.26
CA HIS A 32 -11.32 -11.02 -3.18
C HIS A 32 -12.13 -9.71 -3.02
N ASP A 33 -12.80 -9.54 -1.88
CA ASP A 33 -13.55 -8.33 -1.53
C ASP A 33 -12.61 -7.27 -0.94
N LEU A 34 -12.51 -6.11 -1.60
CA LEU A 34 -11.62 -5.02 -1.20
C LEU A 34 -11.96 -4.45 0.19
N ASN A 35 -13.25 -4.35 0.54
CA ASN A 35 -13.65 -3.82 1.84
C ASN A 35 -13.21 -4.78 2.96
N ARG A 36 -13.40 -6.08 2.76
CA ARG A 36 -12.95 -7.11 3.72
C ARG A 36 -11.43 -7.17 3.84
N VAL A 37 -10.71 -6.96 2.74
CA VAL A 37 -9.24 -6.86 2.76
C VAL A 37 -8.78 -5.62 3.56
N LEU A 38 -9.44 -4.47 3.37
CA LEU A 38 -9.15 -3.24 4.13
C LEU A 38 -9.39 -3.44 5.62
N GLU A 39 -10.54 -4.01 6.00
CA GLU A 39 -10.87 -4.36 7.39
C GLU A 39 -9.83 -5.30 8.01
N TYR A 40 -9.40 -6.33 7.25
CA TYR A 40 -8.35 -7.25 7.69
C TYR A 40 -7.04 -6.52 8.01
N TYR A 41 -6.60 -5.61 7.14
CA TYR A 41 -5.38 -4.84 7.35
C TYR A 41 -5.50 -3.86 8.52
N GLN A 42 -6.64 -3.20 8.69
CA GLN A 42 -6.88 -2.30 9.82
C GLN A 42 -6.79 -3.06 11.14
N LYS A 43 -7.50 -4.19 11.26
CA LYS A 43 -7.48 -5.03 12.46
C LYS A 43 -6.07 -5.55 12.77
N SER A 44 -5.37 -6.06 11.75
CA SER A 44 -3.98 -6.51 11.89
C SER A 44 -3.06 -5.38 12.35
N GLY A 45 -3.26 -4.17 11.81
CA GLY A 45 -2.55 -2.96 12.21
C GLY A 45 -2.75 -2.61 13.68
N GLU A 46 -4.00 -2.69 14.16
CA GLU A 46 -4.32 -2.45 15.57
C GLU A 46 -3.70 -3.49 16.49
N GLU A 47 -3.74 -4.78 16.13
CA GLU A 47 -3.11 -5.85 16.90
C GLU A 47 -1.60 -5.65 17.02
N MET A 48 -0.94 -5.30 15.91
CA MET A 48 0.48 -4.97 15.90
C MET A 48 0.79 -3.73 16.75
N ARG A 49 -0.08 -2.71 16.74
CA ARG A 49 0.09 -1.52 17.58
C ARG A 49 -0.06 -1.86 19.07
N LYS A 50 -1.05 -2.68 19.41
CA LYS A 50 -1.25 -3.18 20.79
C LYS A 50 -0.07 -4.01 21.29
N SER A 51 0.63 -4.71 20.40
CA SER A 51 1.79 -5.53 20.78
C SER A 51 3.00 -4.72 21.27
N GLY A 52 3.08 -3.41 20.96
CA GLY A 52 4.21 -2.55 21.32
C GLY A 52 5.52 -2.86 20.60
N LYS A 53 5.58 -3.91 19.76
CA LYS A 53 6.80 -4.35 19.06
C LYS A 53 7.23 -3.41 17.94
N TYR A 54 6.31 -2.62 17.41
CA TYR A 54 6.53 -1.78 16.23
C TYR A 54 6.24 -0.32 16.55
N LYS A 55 7.08 0.58 16.03
CA LYS A 55 6.83 2.02 16.07
C LYS A 55 5.95 2.41 14.88
N PHE A 56 4.68 2.70 15.14
CA PHE A 56 3.76 3.21 14.14
C PHE A 56 4.00 4.70 13.92
N VAL A 57 4.10 5.09 12.65
CA VAL A 57 4.03 6.50 12.26
C VAL A 57 2.55 6.85 12.14
N ASN A 58 2.09 7.84 12.90
CA ASN A 58 0.76 8.39 12.67
C ASN A 58 0.82 9.17 11.35
N PRO A 59 -0.08 8.89 10.40
CA PRO A 59 -0.15 9.72 9.20
C PRO A 59 -0.41 11.16 9.62
N GLU A 60 0.37 12.11 9.09
CA GLU A 60 0.04 13.52 9.21
C GLU A 60 -1.38 13.76 8.68
N PRO A 61 -2.13 14.71 9.26
CA PRO A 61 -3.45 15.06 8.72
C PRO A 61 -3.31 15.37 7.23
N PRO A 62 -4.27 14.93 6.39
CA PRO A 62 -4.15 15.06 4.95
C PRO A 62 -3.94 16.53 4.59
N ALA A 63 -2.79 16.84 4.01
CA ALA A 63 -2.60 18.08 3.29
C ALA A 63 -3.72 18.18 2.25
N GLU A 64 -4.37 19.34 2.22
CA GLU A 64 -5.56 19.64 1.43
C GLU A 64 -5.45 19.07 0.01
N LYS A 65 -6.53 18.42 -0.45
CA LYS A 65 -6.73 17.91 -1.81
C LYS A 65 -6.06 18.86 -2.83
N PRO A 66 -5.11 18.43 -3.68
CA PRO A 66 -4.73 19.24 -4.82
C PRO A 66 -6.00 19.45 -5.65
N ALA A 67 -6.30 20.72 -5.92
CA ALA A 67 -7.42 21.15 -6.71
C ALA A 67 -7.49 20.37 -8.02
N SER A 68 -8.71 20.01 -8.38
CA SER A 68 -9.16 19.57 -9.70
C SER A 68 -8.26 20.06 -10.82
N ILE A 69 -7.53 19.15 -11.46
CA ILE A 69 -7.00 19.36 -12.80
C ILE A 69 -8.23 19.30 -13.71
N GLU A 70 -8.71 20.46 -14.14
CA GLU A 70 -9.68 20.56 -15.22
C GLU A 70 -9.10 19.84 -16.44
N SER A 71 -9.79 18.78 -16.86
CA SER A 71 -9.60 18.20 -18.19
C SER A 71 -10.19 19.18 -19.20
N SER A 72 -9.36 19.94 -19.90
CA SER A 72 -9.77 20.57 -21.15
C SER A 72 -9.58 19.58 -22.30
N GLU A 73 -10.67 19.47 -23.06
CA GLU A 73 -11.00 18.45 -24.04
C GLU A 73 -10.14 18.44 -25.32
N ASP A 74 -10.12 17.26 -25.94
CA ASP A 74 -9.70 17.00 -27.32
C ASP A 74 -10.35 17.93 -28.35
N LYS A 75 -9.57 18.43 -29.31
CA LYS A 75 -10.04 18.67 -30.68
C LYS A 75 -8.99 18.29 -31.73
N VAL A 76 -9.31 17.20 -32.44
CA VAL A 76 -8.89 16.86 -33.80
C VAL A 76 -9.56 17.81 -34.81
N ALA A 77 -8.79 18.27 -35.81
CA ALA A 77 -9.12 18.69 -37.20
C ALA A 77 -8.09 19.74 -37.66
N ASP A 78 -7.52 19.82 -38.86
CA ASP A 78 -7.59 19.14 -40.16
C ASP A 78 -6.18 19.26 -40.80
#